data_AF-A0A958M8D5-F1
#
_entry.id   AF-A0A958M8D5-F1
#
_cell.length_a   1.000
_cell.length_b   1.000
_cell.length_c   1.000
_cell.angle_alpha   90.00
_cell.angle_beta   90.00
_cell.angle_gamma   90.00
#
_symmetry.space_group_name_H-M   'P 1'
#
loop_
_entity.id
_entity.type
_entity.pdbx_description
1 polymer ?
#
loop_
_entity_poly.entity_id
_entity_poly.type
_entity_poly.pdbx_seq_one_letter_code
_entity_poly.pdbx_strand_id
1 'polypeptide(L)'
;RRLDQAPDTGSDQFSGGANYWLGAYEKPASAFWWLFYYWGPEKFDGAMQAYFKQWQFRHPRPEDLQESLETYSGEDLSWLFRGLLYSTQHPDYAIKGYRQTGNTWSIDLVNKGEIAPPVPLQGLSRDSVVNQQWIKGFSGDTTISFAGGPYDQFVLDHFGQTLDVNRKNNTIKTKGLFKKLPPFRAVPLARVENEAYTSLYWLPMAGWNAYDGFQAGLLLHNRTLPWKRFEFDLLPLYGVQSKSFTGLGNVDYHWYPGAGPFQNITAGLNFRTFHFERKAAMAYDLQYSRWQPSLSAELRRPAAATFHHRLQYRLIRLNIERPYIGREEGFVGTGKNRSTIHEWSYSGEKKHSLHPFRFVLAIEQQSYTDVFDRRERYLKWSLDWQSKLAYNIDKYFYARIFTGGFLQNTRRNAGAISLGAFSLIDQAAMDYRHDDFYF
;
A
#
# COMPACT_ATOMS: atom_id res chain seq x y z
N ARG A 1 0.42 6.24 5.45
CA ARG A 1 1.26 6.84 4.39
C ARG A 1 1.77 8.16 4.92
N ARG A 2 3.07 8.39 5.01
CA ARG A 2 3.61 9.66 5.51
C ARG A 2 3.65 10.71 4.40
N LEU A 3 2.49 10.93 3.78
CA LEU A 3 2.27 11.93 2.71
C LEU A 3 1.57 13.19 3.25
N ASP A 4 1.27 13.20 4.54
CA ASP A 4 0.76 14.35 5.26
C ASP A 4 1.74 15.53 5.15
N GLN A 5 1.20 16.74 5.12
CA GLN A 5 1.94 17.98 5.16
C GLN A 5 1.37 18.82 6.29
N ALA A 6 2.24 19.37 7.12
CA ALA A 6 1.82 20.15 8.27
C ALA A 6 0.98 21.37 7.81
N PRO A 7 -0.08 21.72 8.55
CA PRO A 7 -0.90 22.90 8.24
C PRO A 7 -0.13 24.22 8.07
N ASP A 8 1.04 24.36 8.70
CA ASP A 8 1.92 25.53 8.55
C ASP A 8 2.75 25.55 7.25
N THR A 9 2.62 24.52 6.40
CA THR A 9 3.31 24.45 5.10
C THR A 9 2.89 25.64 4.22
N GLY A 10 3.87 26.30 3.59
CA GLY A 10 3.58 27.38 2.63
C GLY A 10 2.74 26.89 1.45
N SER A 11 1.82 27.74 0.96
CA SER A 11 0.89 27.36 -0.12
C SER A 11 1.58 26.84 -1.39
N ASP A 12 2.78 27.36 -1.69
CA ASP A 12 3.64 26.99 -2.82
C ASP A 12 4.38 25.66 -2.63
N GLN A 13 4.39 25.12 -1.40
CA GLN A 13 5.12 23.91 -1.01
C GLN A 13 4.21 22.67 -0.85
N PHE A 14 2.90 22.85 -0.91
CA PHE A 14 1.98 21.72 -0.95
C PHE A 14 2.12 20.92 -2.24
N SER A 15 2.15 19.59 -2.12
CA SER A 15 2.37 18.67 -3.24
C SER A 15 1.19 18.58 -4.22
N GLY A 16 0.07 19.24 -3.92
CA GLY A 16 -1.09 19.35 -4.80
C GLY A 16 -2.30 19.97 -4.09
N GLY A 17 -3.34 20.29 -4.85
CA GLY A 17 -4.55 20.95 -4.33
C GLY A 17 -5.27 20.16 -3.24
N ALA A 18 -5.27 18.83 -3.31
CA ALA A 18 -5.87 17.98 -2.27
C ALA A 18 -5.11 18.08 -0.93
N ASN A 19 -3.77 18.10 -0.97
CA ASN A 19 -2.96 18.26 0.25
C ASN A 19 -3.07 19.68 0.82
N TYR A 20 -3.19 20.70 -0.04
CA TYR A 20 -3.48 22.06 0.40
C TYR A 20 -4.82 22.12 1.13
N TRP A 21 -5.89 21.57 0.54
CA TRP A 21 -7.21 21.55 1.17
C TRP A 21 -7.21 20.74 2.49
N LEU A 22 -6.69 19.51 2.49
CA LEU A 22 -6.64 18.67 3.68
C LEU A 22 -5.77 19.27 4.79
N GLY A 23 -4.59 19.77 4.43
CA GLY A 23 -3.61 20.29 5.39
C GLY A 23 -3.97 21.67 5.94
N ALA A 24 -4.39 22.61 5.09
CA ALA A 24 -4.66 23.98 5.52
C ALA A 24 -6.06 24.17 6.13
N TYR A 25 -7.03 23.29 5.82
CA TYR A 25 -8.42 23.45 6.26
C TYR A 25 -8.92 22.28 7.11
N GLU A 26 -8.96 21.07 6.56
CA GLU A 26 -9.63 19.93 7.22
C GLU A 26 -8.92 19.46 8.49
N LYS A 27 -7.59 19.34 8.45
CA LYS A 27 -6.79 18.90 9.60
C LYS A 27 -6.87 19.89 10.76
N PRO A 28 -6.68 21.22 10.58
CA PRO A 28 -6.90 22.19 11.64
C PRO A 28 -8.33 22.16 12.20
N ALA A 29 -9.35 22.13 11.33
CA ALA A 29 -10.74 22.07 11.78
C ALA A 29 -11.00 20.83 12.64
N SER A 30 -10.55 19.67 12.20
CA SER A 30 -10.68 18.41 12.95
C SER A 30 -9.91 18.44 14.27
N ALA A 31 -8.74 19.07 14.30
CA ALA A 31 -7.93 19.20 15.51
C ALA A 31 -8.59 20.10 16.56
N PHE A 32 -9.25 21.18 16.15
CA PHE A 32 -10.05 22.02 17.05
C PHE A 32 -11.38 21.36 17.47
N TRP A 33 -12.02 20.58 16.60
CA TRP A 33 -13.15 19.73 17.00
C TRP A 33 -12.75 18.73 18.08
N TRP A 34 -11.58 18.11 17.95
CA TRP A 34 -11.05 17.24 18.99
C TRP A 34 -10.88 17.98 20.32
N LEU A 35 -10.27 19.18 20.31
CA LEU A 35 -10.16 20.01 21.51
C LEU A 35 -11.53 20.35 22.11
N PHE A 36 -12.52 20.71 21.27
CA PHE A 36 -13.89 20.98 21.67
C PHE A 36 -14.54 19.76 22.35
N TYR A 37 -14.39 18.55 21.80
CA TYR A 37 -14.95 17.35 22.42
C TYR A 37 -14.25 16.97 23.73
N TYR A 38 -12.95 17.26 23.84
CA TYR A 38 -12.18 17.01 25.05
C TYR A 38 -12.53 17.97 26.20
N TRP A 39 -12.58 19.27 25.91
CA TRP A 39 -12.89 20.31 26.89
C TRP A 39 -14.38 20.46 27.18
N GLY A 40 -15.23 20.07 26.24
CA GLY A 40 -16.66 20.38 26.26
C GLY A 40 -16.94 21.82 25.78
N PRO A 41 -18.21 22.10 25.44
CA PRO A 41 -18.61 23.36 24.79
C PRO A 41 -18.32 24.59 25.65
N GLU A 42 -18.66 24.56 26.94
CA GLU A 42 -18.55 25.74 27.81
C GLU A 42 -17.10 26.23 27.95
N LYS A 43 -16.16 25.31 28.22
CA LYS A 43 -14.75 25.64 28.36
C LYS A 43 -14.15 26.10 27.03
N PHE A 44 -14.49 25.43 25.92
CA PHE A 44 -14.01 25.80 24.60
C PHE A 44 -14.50 27.19 24.16
N ASP A 45 -15.81 27.44 24.28
CA ASP A 45 -16.42 28.72 23.90
C ASP A 45 -15.87 29.87 24.75
N GLY A 46 -15.70 29.64 26.05
CA GLY A 46 -15.07 30.60 26.95
C GLY A 46 -13.64 30.96 26.52
N ALA A 47 -12.83 29.97 26.14
CA ALA A 47 -11.47 30.17 25.66
C ALA A 47 -11.43 30.96 24.34
N MET A 48 -12.31 30.62 23.39
CA MET A 48 -12.40 31.32 22.10
C MET A 48 -12.89 32.75 22.25
N GLN A 49 -13.82 33.03 23.16
CA GLN A 49 -14.26 34.39 23.47
C GLN A 49 -13.14 35.21 24.12
N ALA A 50 -12.33 34.61 25.01
CA ALA A 50 -11.18 35.28 25.61
C ALA A 50 -10.15 35.65 24.54
N TYR A 51 -9.82 34.71 23.65
CA TYR A 51 -8.94 34.95 22.50
C TYR A 51 -9.46 36.09 21.61
N PHE A 52 -10.74 36.06 21.22
CA PHE A 52 -11.33 37.13 20.42
C PHE A 52 -11.24 38.49 21.11
N LYS A 53 -11.56 38.57 22.41
CA LYS A 53 -11.49 39.83 23.16
C LYS A 53 -10.06 40.39 23.22
N GLN A 54 -9.05 39.52 23.33
CA GLN A 54 -7.64 39.88 23.40
C GLN A 54 -7.10 40.35 22.04
N TRP A 55 -7.53 39.71 20.95
CA TRP A 55 -6.93 39.86 19.61
C TRP A 55 -7.82 40.56 18.57
N GLN A 56 -9.04 40.97 18.93
CA GLN A 56 -9.89 41.77 18.05
C GLN A 56 -9.14 43.01 17.52
N PHE A 57 -9.31 43.27 16.22
CA PHE A 57 -8.66 44.34 15.47
C PHE A 57 -7.12 44.26 15.39
N ARG A 58 -6.55 43.05 15.53
CA ARG A 58 -5.12 42.75 15.35
C ARG A 58 -4.91 41.65 14.31
N HIS A 59 -3.64 41.34 14.00
CA HIS A 59 -3.24 40.23 13.11
C HIS A 59 -2.53 39.14 13.93
N PRO A 60 -3.28 38.31 14.68
CA PRO A 60 -2.69 37.24 15.48
C PRO A 60 -2.06 36.18 14.59
N ARG A 61 -0.99 35.57 15.11
CA ARG A 61 -0.34 34.40 14.55
C ARG A 61 -0.78 33.14 15.29
N PRO A 62 -0.52 31.94 14.75
CA PRO A 62 -0.85 30.69 15.42
C PRO A 62 -0.31 30.57 16.86
N GLU A 63 0.85 31.15 17.16
CA GLU A 63 1.44 31.18 18.51
C GLU A 63 0.60 32.01 19.49
N ASP A 64 0.03 33.13 19.02
CA ASP A 64 -0.84 34.00 19.83
C ASP A 64 -2.13 33.29 20.24
N LEU A 65 -2.66 32.44 19.34
CA LEU A 65 -3.82 31.59 19.63
C LEU A 65 -3.45 30.50 20.65
N GLN A 66 -2.30 29.83 20.48
CA GLN A 66 -1.82 28.84 21.44
C GLN A 66 -1.70 29.45 22.85
N GLU A 67 -0.99 30.57 22.97
CA GLU A 67 -0.79 31.24 24.26
C GLU A 67 -2.12 31.63 24.93
N SER A 68 -3.07 32.17 24.15
CA SER A 68 -4.38 32.58 24.67
C SER A 68 -5.20 31.39 25.20
N LEU A 69 -5.19 30.27 24.47
CA LEU A 69 -5.89 29.04 24.86
C LEU A 69 -5.23 28.37 26.07
N GLU A 70 -3.90 28.30 26.12
CA GLU A 70 -3.16 27.74 27.26
C GLU A 70 -3.33 28.60 28.52
N THR A 71 -3.31 29.93 28.38
CA THR A 71 -3.55 30.87 29.49
C THR A 71 -4.95 30.73 30.07
N TYR A 72 -5.99 30.63 29.21
CA TYR A 72 -7.36 30.45 29.66
C TYR A 72 -7.59 29.08 30.33
N SER A 73 -7.04 28.02 29.74
CA SER A 73 -7.32 26.64 30.15
C SER A 73 -6.43 26.12 31.27
N GLY A 74 -5.23 26.68 31.45
CA GLY A 74 -4.18 26.17 32.32
C GLY A 74 -3.57 24.83 31.87
N GLU A 75 -3.80 24.42 30.61
CA GLU A 75 -3.33 23.15 30.06
C GLU A 75 -2.25 23.37 29.00
N ASP A 76 -1.31 22.43 28.88
CA ASP A 76 -0.32 22.38 27.79
C ASP A 76 -0.97 21.81 26.53
N LEU A 77 -1.05 22.62 25.47
CA LEU A 77 -1.63 22.25 24.17
C LEU A 77 -0.58 21.91 23.13
N SER A 78 0.63 21.55 23.56
CA SER A 78 1.71 21.05 22.71
C SER A 78 1.28 19.93 21.77
N TRP A 79 0.42 19.01 22.22
CA TRP A 79 -0.07 17.91 21.39
C TRP A 79 -0.87 18.42 20.18
N LEU A 80 -1.58 19.54 20.34
CA LEU A 80 -2.40 20.14 19.31
C LEU A 80 -1.52 20.96 18.37
N PHE A 81 -0.80 21.96 18.90
CA PHE A 81 -0.04 22.88 18.07
C PHE A 81 1.24 22.25 17.52
N ARG A 82 2.20 21.89 18.39
CA ARG A 82 3.45 21.26 17.96
C ARG A 82 3.24 19.87 17.38
N GLY A 83 2.27 19.12 17.90
CA GLY A 83 1.97 17.76 17.46
C GLY A 83 1.19 17.71 16.15
N LEU A 84 0.01 18.32 16.07
CA LEU A 84 -0.86 18.19 14.90
C LEU A 84 -0.70 19.32 13.88
N LEU A 85 -0.52 20.58 14.31
CA LEU A 85 -0.56 21.75 13.42
C LEU A 85 0.80 22.14 12.81
N TYR A 86 1.90 21.95 13.53
CA TYR A 86 3.25 22.31 13.07
C TYR A 86 4.10 21.08 12.72
N SER A 87 3.47 19.91 12.60
CA SER A 87 4.20 18.70 12.26
C SER A 87 3.35 17.70 11.46
N THR A 88 4.03 16.70 10.93
CA THR A 88 3.44 15.53 10.28
C THR A 88 3.43 14.32 11.22
N GLN A 89 3.39 14.56 12.53
CA GLN A 89 3.29 13.51 13.54
C GLN A 89 1.84 13.02 13.65
N HIS A 90 1.69 11.73 13.96
CA HIS A 90 0.37 11.09 14.00
C HIS A 90 0.11 10.41 15.36
N PRO A 91 -1.12 10.49 15.89
CA PRO A 91 -1.53 9.67 17.02
C PRO A 91 -1.95 8.26 16.57
N ASP A 92 -1.58 7.23 17.34
CA ASP A 92 -1.97 5.83 17.14
C ASP A 92 -2.03 5.18 18.53
N TYR A 93 -3.19 5.25 19.17
CA TYR A 93 -3.44 4.50 20.39
C TYR A 93 -3.90 3.09 20.04
N ALA A 94 -3.79 2.14 20.98
CA ALA A 94 -4.33 0.80 20.80
C ALA A 94 -4.69 0.15 22.14
N ILE A 95 -5.71 -0.71 22.14
CA ILE A 95 -6.03 -1.53 23.32
C ILE A 95 -5.25 -2.85 23.27
N LYS A 96 -4.41 -3.10 24.28
CA LYS A 96 -3.62 -4.33 24.41
C LYS A 96 -4.37 -5.44 25.12
N GLY A 97 -5.19 -5.11 26.09
CA GLY A 97 -5.83 -6.11 26.93
C GLY A 97 -6.70 -5.47 28.00
N TYR A 98 -7.31 -6.32 28.80
CA TYR A 98 -8.01 -5.89 30.00
C TYR A 98 -7.92 -6.98 31.06
N ARG A 99 -8.14 -6.57 32.30
CA ARG A 99 -8.39 -7.44 33.45
C ARG A 99 -9.57 -6.90 34.22
N GLN A 100 -10.44 -7.77 34.70
CA GLN A 100 -11.52 -7.39 35.59
C GLN A 100 -11.20 -7.90 37.00
N THR A 101 -11.23 -7.02 37.99
CA THR A 101 -11.03 -7.35 39.40
C THR A 101 -12.20 -6.78 40.18
N GLY A 102 -13.10 -7.64 40.66
CA GLY A 102 -14.35 -7.22 41.29
C GLY A 102 -15.20 -6.37 40.32
N ASN A 103 -15.54 -5.15 40.75
CA ASN A 103 -16.34 -4.21 39.95
C ASN A 103 -15.50 -3.16 39.20
N THR A 104 -14.20 -3.42 38.99
CA THR A 104 -13.30 -2.50 38.28
C THR A 104 -12.66 -3.20 37.09
N TRP A 105 -12.58 -2.49 35.97
CA TRP A 105 -11.85 -2.93 34.79
C TRP A 105 -10.51 -2.20 34.71
N SER A 106 -9.42 -2.93 34.54
CA SER A 106 -8.10 -2.41 34.21
C SER A 106 -7.88 -2.61 32.72
N ILE A 107 -7.80 -1.53 31.95
CA ILE A 107 -7.63 -1.58 30.49
C ILE A 107 -6.19 -1.23 30.15
N ASP A 108 -5.49 -2.14 29.49
CA ASP A 108 -4.10 -1.95 29.08
C ASP A 108 -4.08 -1.26 27.71
N LEU A 109 -3.46 -0.09 27.66
CA LEU A 109 -3.36 0.75 26.47
C LEU A 109 -1.90 0.95 26.07
N VAL A 110 -1.68 1.27 24.79
CA VAL A 110 -0.37 1.67 24.26
C VAL A 110 -0.54 2.82 23.29
N ASN A 111 0.38 3.79 23.34
CA ASN A 111 0.58 4.77 22.29
C ASN A 111 1.73 4.32 21.38
N LYS A 112 1.39 3.99 20.13
CA LYS A 112 2.32 3.68 19.04
C LYS A 112 2.59 4.89 18.14
N GLY A 113 1.87 5.99 18.39
CA GLY A 113 2.00 7.25 17.68
C GLY A 113 3.21 8.05 18.12
N GLU A 114 3.35 9.21 17.50
CA GLU A 114 4.48 10.13 17.69
C GLU A 114 4.14 11.28 18.65
N ILE A 115 2.85 11.45 18.96
CA ILE A 115 2.30 12.47 19.85
C ILE A 115 1.39 11.81 20.89
N ALA A 116 1.20 12.50 22.03
CA ALA A 116 0.37 12.02 23.13
C ALA A 116 -0.85 12.94 23.38
N PRO A 117 -1.86 12.93 22.50
CA PRO A 117 -3.08 13.71 22.68
C PRO A 117 -4.09 13.00 23.61
N PRO A 118 -5.06 13.73 24.18
CA PRO A 118 -6.13 13.12 24.98
C PRO A 118 -7.03 12.21 24.12
N VAL A 119 -7.47 11.08 24.65
CA VAL A 119 -8.29 10.10 23.92
C VAL A 119 -9.46 9.62 24.77
N PRO A 120 -10.69 9.47 24.22
CA PRO A 120 -11.80 8.96 24.99
C PRO A 120 -11.82 7.43 24.95
N LEU A 121 -11.99 6.81 26.12
CA LEU A 121 -12.25 5.39 26.28
C LEU A 121 -13.73 5.19 26.60
N GLN A 122 -14.43 4.43 25.77
CA GLN A 122 -15.84 4.09 25.96
C GLN A 122 -16.02 2.60 26.27
N GLY A 123 -16.88 2.31 27.24
CA GLY A 123 -17.42 0.98 27.50
C GLY A 123 -18.80 0.88 26.86
N LEU A 124 -18.97 -0.08 25.95
CA LEU A 124 -20.21 -0.28 25.21
C LEU A 124 -20.98 -1.51 25.70
N SER A 125 -22.30 -1.47 25.52
CA SER A 125 -23.20 -2.62 25.68
C SER A 125 -24.24 -2.59 24.57
N ARG A 126 -24.36 -3.66 23.79
CA ARG A 126 -25.26 -3.75 22.62
C ARG A 126 -25.09 -2.56 21.68
N ASP A 127 -23.84 -2.24 21.36
CA ASP A 127 -23.41 -1.12 20.50
C ASP A 127 -23.77 0.29 21.01
N SER A 128 -24.27 0.43 22.24
CA SER A 128 -24.51 1.73 22.88
C SER A 128 -23.41 2.05 23.89
N VAL A 129 -22.94 3.30 23.90
CA VAL A 129 -21.97 3.78 24.90
C VAL A 129 -22.67 3.87 26.26
N VAL A 130 -22.22 3.06 27.22
CA VAL A 130 -22.75 3.03 28.60
C VAL A 130 -21.95 3.95 29.51
N ASN A 131 -20.63 4.02 29.32
CA ASN A 131 -19.76 4.88 30.09
C ASN A 131 -18.61 5.39 29.20
N GLN A 132 -18.13 6.60 29.50
CA GLN A 132 -17.03 7.26 28.80
C GLN A 132 -16.09 7.94 29.79
N GLN A 133 -14.79 7.80 29.55
CA GLN A 133 -13.75 8.50 30.29
C GLN A 133 -12.72 9.08 29.31
N TRP A 134 -12.45 10.38 29.42
CA TRP A 134 -11.32 10.99 28.73
C TRP A 134 -10.02 10.67 29.46
N ILE A 135 -9.04 10.17 28.71
CA ILE A 135 -7.71 9.85 29.22
C ILE A 135 -6.78 10.98 28.78
N LYS A 136 -6.05 11.56 29.74
CA LYS A 136 -4.95 12.48 29.42
C LYS A 136 -3.90 11.75 28.59
N GLY A 137 -3.37 12.42 27.58
CA GLY A 137 -2.40 11.80 26.67
C GLY A 137 -1.17 11.25 27.38
N PHE A 138 -0.72 10.08 26.92
CA PHE A 138 0.46 9.38 27.43
C PHE A 138 1.30 8.80 26.28
N SER A 139 2.57 8.51 26.56
CA SER A 139 3.51 7.85 25.65
C SER A 139 3.80 6.43 26.12
N GLY A 140 4.01 5.50 25.18
CA GLY A 140 4.29 4.10 25.51
C GLY A 140 3.07 3.42 26.13
N ASP A 141 3.30 2.63 27.17
CA ASP A 141 2.29 1.77 27.78
C ASP A 141 1.66 2.39 29.02
N THR A 142 0.36 2.19 29.21
CA THR A 142 -0.32 2.53 30.46
C THR A 142 -1.48 1.58 30.75
N THR A 143 -1.97 1.60 31.99
CA THR A 143 -3.18 0.88 32.40
C THR A 143 -4.15 1.86 33.03
N ILE A 144 -5.37 1.92 32.50
CA ILE A 144 -6.43 2.82 32.98
C ILE A 144 -7.45 2.02 33.79
N SER A 145 -7.79 2.54 34.96
CA SER A 145 -8.91 2.06 35.76
C SER A 145 -10.21 2.60 35.16
N PHE A 146 -11.13 1.70 34.86
CA PHE A 146 -12.43 2.01 34.27
C PHE A 146 -13.54 1.41 35.14
N ALA A 147 -14.56 2.21 35.43
CA ALA A 147 -15.64 1.83 36.34
C ALA A 147 -16.41 0.60 35.85
N GLY A 148 -16.85 -0.25 36.77
CA GLY A 148 -17.65 -1.44 36.49
C GLY A 148 -18.95 -1.14 35.74
N GLY A 149 -19.36 -2.09 34.90
CA GLY A 149 -20.56 -1.98 34.08
C GLY A 149 -20.72 -3.20 33.16
N PRO A 150 -21.90 -3.39 32.56
CA PRO A 150 -22.21 -4.54 31.71
C PRO A 150 -21.66 -4.38 30.29
N TYR A 151 -20.34 -4.25 30.15
CA TYR A 151 -19.71 -3.98 28.86
C TYR A 151 -19.47 -5.25 28.03
N ASP A 152 -19.82 -5.22 26.75
CA ASP A 152 -19.48 -6.26 25.78
C ASP A 152 -18.21 -5.93 24.98
N GLN A 153 -17.83 -4.66 24.93
CA GLN A 153 -16.58 -4.19 24.33
C GLN A 153 -16.11 -2.86 24.92
N PHE A 154 -14.80 -2.63 24.83
CA PHE A 154 -14.16 -1.34 25.05
C PHE A 154 -13.64 -0.80 23.73
N VAL A 155 -13.85 0.49 23.50
CA VAL A 155 -13.45 1.18 22.27
C VAL A 155 -12.76 2.49 22.64
N LEU A 156 -11.63 2.77 22.02
CA LEU A 156 -11.07 4.12 21.98
C LEU A 156 -11.72 4.87 20.81
N ASP A 157 -12.31 6.03 21.12
CA ASP A 157 -12.89 6.92 20.12
C ASP A 157 -13.99 6.30 19.23
N HIS A 158 -15.02 5.73 19.87
CA HIS A 158 -16.17 5.13 19.19
C HIS A 158 -16.89 6.10 18.22
N PHE A 159 -16.96 7.38 18.57
CA PHE A 159 -17.62 8.41 17.75
C PHE A 159 -16.72 9.03 16.68
N GLY A 160 -15.43 8.68 16.64
CA GLY A 160 -14.49 9.16 15.64
C GLY A 160 -14.12 10.65 15.78
N GLN A 161 -14.05 11.15 17.01
CA GLN A 161 -13.74 12.52 17.39
C GLN A 161 -12.23 12.85 17.35
N THR A 162 -11.37 11.84 17.29
CA THR A 162 -9.90 11.99 17.29
C THR A 162 -9.30 11.73 15.91
N LEU A 163 -8.05 12.13 15.71
CA LEU A 163 -7.31 11.90 14.46
C LEU A 163 -6.42 10.65 14.50
N ASP A 164 -6.81 9.62 15.27
CA ASP A 164 -6.10 8.35 15.35
C ASP A 164 -5.97 7.67 13.97
N VAL A 165 -4.74 7.34 13.55
CA VAL A 165 -4.47 6.82 12.21
C VAL A 165 -4.78 5.33 12.03
N ASN A 166 -5.13 4.61 13.10
CA ASN A 166 -5.36 3.17 13.05
C ASN A 166 -6.48 2.70 13.99
N ARG A 167 -7.70 3.16 13.75
CA ARG A 167 -8.86 2.81 14.59
C ARG A 167 -9.21 1.32 14.66
N LYS A 168 -8.65 0.47 13.80
CA LYS A 168 -8.87 -0.99 13.83
C LYS A 168 -8.23 -1.68 15.04
N ASN A 169 -7.27 -1.04 15.70
CA ASN A 169 -6.63 -1.56 16.91
C ASN A 169 -7.22 -0.94 18.20
N ASN A 170 -8.25 -0.09 18.07
CA ASN A 170 -8.88 0.65 19.17
C ASN A 170 -9.98 -0.11 19.89
N THR A 171 -10.33 -1.33 19.45
CA THR A 171 -11.45 -2.09 20.00
C THR A 171 -11.00 -3.40 20.62
N ILE A 172 -11.56 -3.75 21.79
CA ILE A 172 -11.46 -5.09 22.37
C ILE A 172 -12.81 -5.56 22.91
N LYS A 173 -13.24 -6.75 22.50
CA LYS A 173 -14.43 -7.42 23.01
C LYS A 173 -14.14 -8.15 24.32
N THR A 174 -15.12 -8.21 25.22
CA THR A 174 -14.97 -8.91 26.51
C THR A 174 -15.12 -10.44 26.40
N LYS A 175 -15.61 -10.95 25.26
CA LYS A 175 -15.85 -12.38 25.00
C LYS A 175 -15.42 -12.78 23.57
N GLY A 176 -15.23 -14.08 23.35
CA GLY A 176 -14.88 -14.67 22.05
C GLY A 176 -13.38 -14.90 21.82
N LEU A 177 -13.04 -15.61 20.74
CA LEU A 177 -11.65 -15.96 20.36
C LEU A 177 -10.92 -14.83 19.63
N PHE A 178 -11.63 -14.01 18.85
CA PHE A 178 -11.06 -12.91 18.05
C PHE A 178 -11.41 -11.54 18.65
N LYS A 179 -11.07 -11.35 19.93
CA LYS A 179 -11.51 -10.18 20.72
C LYS A 179 -11.10 -8.82 20.14
N LYS A 180 -9.97 -8.76 19.45
CA LYS A 180 -9.39 -7.52 18.89
C LYS A 180 -9.72 -7.30 17.42
N LEU A 181 -10.38 -8.25 16.76
CA LEU A 181 -10.71 -8.11 15.35
C LEU A 181 -12.12 -7.51 15.21
N PRO A 182 -12.27 -6.43 14.44
CA PRO A 182 -13.58 -5.97 14.01
C PRO A 182 -14.32 -7.11 13.27
N PRO A 183 -15.66 -7.16 13.34
CA PRO A 183 -16.44 -8.20 12.67
C PRO A 183 -16.09 -8.33 11.18
N PHE A 184 -16.05 -9.56 10.69
CA PHE A 184 -15.78 -9.85 9.29
C PHE A 184 -17.03 -9.62 8.43
N ARG A 185 -16.86 -9.04 7.25
CA ARG A 185 -17.92 -8.91 6.23
C ARG A 185 -17.39 -9.22 4.84
N ALA A 186 -18.12 -10.05 4.10
CA ALA A 186 -17.92 -10.23 2.67
C ALA A 186 -18.88 -9.30 1.92
N VAL A 187 -18.35 -8.43 1.07
CA VAL A 187 -19.13 -7.39 0.39
C VAL A 187 -18.91 -7.49 -1.12
N PRO A 188 -19.98 -7.48 -1.95
CA PRO A 188 -19.81 -7.41 -3.39
C PRO A 188 -19.29 -6.03 -3.79
N LEU A 189 -18.37 -5.98 -4.77
CA LEU A 189 -17.70 -4.77 -5.27
C LEU A 189 -16.83 -4.04 -4.24
N ALA A 190 -15.82 -3.31 -4.72
CA ALA A 190 -15.05 -2.41 -3.88
C ALA A 190 -15.95 -1.28 -3.32
N ARG A 191 -15.84 -1.00 -2.02
CA ARG A 191 -16.42 0.19 -1.37
C ARG A 191 -15.32 0.98 -0.66
N VAL A 192 -15.63 2.23 -0.29
CA VAL A 192 -14.79 3.00 0.66
C VAL A 192 -14.62 2.16 1.93
N GLU A 193 -13.38 2.13 2.44
CA GLU A 193 -13.08 1.33 3.63
C GLU A 193 -13.92 1.80 4.82
N ASN A 194 -14.54 0.85 5.52
CA ASN A 194 -15.21 1.10 6.79
C ASN A 194 -14.33 0.56 7.92
N GLU A 195 -13.93 1.44 8.83
CA GLU A 195 -13.05 1.12 9.96
C GLU A 195 -13.71 0.17 10.97
N ALA A 196 -15.04 0.13 11.04
CA ALA A 196 -15.80 -0.73 11.94
C ALA A 196 -15.80 -2.21 11.53
N TYR A 197 -15.33 -2.56 10.31
CA TYR A 197 -15.38 -3.93 9.80
C TYR A 197 -14.08 -4.38 9.12
N THR A 198 -13.79 -5.67 9.24
CA THR A 198 -12.80 -6.34 8.40
C THR A 198 -13.49 -6.81 7.12
N SER A 199 -13.29 -6.10 6.02
CA SER A 199 -14.02 -6.34 4.77
C SER A 199 -13.21 -7.15 3.76
N LEU A 200 -13.82 -8.21 3.21
CA LEU A 200 -13.39 -8.94 2.02
C LEU A 200 -14.30 -8.54 0.86
N TYR A 201 -13.74 -8.00 -0.20
CA TYR A 201 -14.50 -7.65 -1.40
C TYR A 201 -14.43 -8.79 -2.41
N TRP A 202 -15.54 -8.99 -3.11
CA TRP A 202 -15.61 -9.98 -4.18
C TRP A 202 -16.36 -9.49 -5.40
N LEU A 203 -15.95 -9.99 -6.58
CA LEU A 203 -16.62 -9.73 -7.85
C LEU A 203 -16.60 -10.97 -8.74
N PRO A 204 -17.73 -11.34 -9.37
CA PRO A 204 -17.72 -12.28 -10.48
C PRO A 204 -16.82 -11.79 -11.62
N MET A 205 -15.98 -12.69 -12.13
CA MET A 205 -15.08 -12.43 -13.24
C MET A 205 -15.27 -13.48 -14.31
N ALA A 206 -15.15 -13.05 -15.56
CA ALA A 206 -15.06 -13.92 -16.71
C ALA A 206 -13.87 -13.50 -17.58
N GLY A 207 -13.27 -14.47 -18.25
CA GLY A 207 -12.13 -14.26 -19.13
C GLY A 207 -12.18 -15.23 -20.30
N TRP A 208 -11.29 -15.03 -21.27
CA TRP A 208 -11.10 -15.98 -22.35
C TRP A 208 -9.65 -15.97 -22.79
N ASN A 209 -9.08 -17.14 -23.06
CA ASN A 209 -7.85 -17.24 -23.83
C ASN A 209 -7.90 -18.45 -24.78
N ALA A 210 -6.98 -18.51 -25.74
CA ALA A 210 -6.97 -19.51 -26.80
C ALA A 210 -6.81 -20.97 -26.31
N TYR A 211 -6.26 -21.17 -25.11
CA TYR A 211 -5.89 -22.50 -24.59
C TYR A 211 -6.88 -22.99 -23.53
N ASP A 212 -7.30 -22.10 -22.63
CA ASP A 212 -8.26 -22.36 -21.55
C ASP A 212 -9.72 -22.18 -21.98
N GLY A 213 -9.95 -21.51 -23.12
CA GLY A 213 -11.29 -21.17 -23.60
C GLY A 213 -11.96 -20.15 -22.69
N PHE A 214 -13.29 -20.23 -22.59
CA PHE A 214 -14.05 -19.39 -21.65
C PHE A 214 -13.68 -19.75 -20.21
N GLN A 215 -13.43 -18.73 -19.40
CA GLN A 215 -13.04 -18.81 -18.01
C GLN A 215 -14.04 -18.07 -17.13
N ALA A 216 -14.37 -18.61 -15.97
CA ALA A 216 -15.20 -17.94 -14.98
C ALA A 216 -14.64 -18.14 -13.57
N GLY A 217 -14.81 -17.14 -12.70
CA GLY A 217 -14.32 -17.19 -11.33
C GLY A 217 -14.72 -15.99 -10.50
N LEU A 218 -14.01 -15.80 -9.38
CA LEU A 218 -14.25 -14.71 -8.43
C LEU A 218 -12.96 -13.96 -8.19
N LEU A 219 -12.98 -12.64 -8.38
CA LEU A 219 -11.95 -11.76 -7.83
C LEU A 219 -12.24 -11.59 -6.34
N LEU A 220 -11.29 -11.95 -5.49
CA LEU A 220 -11.30 -11.73 -4.05
C LEU A 220 -10.22 -10.71 -3.71
N HIS A 221 -10.56 -9.59 -3.09
CA HIS A 221 -9.59 -8.55 -2.77
C HIS A 221 -9.93 -7.78 -1.50
N ASN A 222 -8.94 -7.09 -0.94
CA ASN A 222 -9.16 -6.13 0.15
C ASN A 222 -8.74 -4.70 -0.24
N ARG A 223 -8.37 -4.48 -1.51
CA ARG A 223 -7.99 -3.16 -2.06
C ARG A 223 -9.14 -2.16 -1.99
N THR A 224 -8.85 -1.00 -1.39
CA THR A 224 -9.76 0.13 -1.24
C THR A 224 -9.00 1.44 -1.42
N LEU A 225 -9.72 2.56 -1.48
CA LEU A 225 -9.12 3.87 -1.30
C LEU A 225 -9.47 4.36 0.11
N PRO A 226 -8.49 4.78 0.93
CA PRO A 226 -7.04 4.73 0.70
C PRO A 226 -6.47 3.30 0.74
N TRP A 227 -5.29 3.10 0.15
CA TRP A 227 -4.59 1.81 0.15
C TRP A 227 -4.05 1.45 1.55
N LYS A 228 -4.04 0.16 1.87
CA LYS A 228 -3.71 -0.38 3.20
C LYS A 228 -2.22 -0.71 3.33
N ARG A 229 -1.79 -1.14 4.52
CA ARG A 229 -0.46 -1.75 4.68
C ARG A 229 -0.41 -3.15 4.07
N PHE A 230 -1.48 -3.91 4.14
CA PHE A 230 -1.58 -5.25 3.56
C PHE A 230 -2.70 -5.25 2.52
N GLU A 231 -2.35 -5.55 1.29
CA GLU A 231 -3.27 -5.63 0.17
C GLU A 231 -3.15 -6.96 -0.55
N PHE A 232 -4.26 -7.48 -1.05
CA PHE A 232 -4.24 -8.63 -1.93
C PHE A 232 -5.37 -8.56 -2.96
N ASP A 233 -5.11 -9.22 -4.10
CA ASP A 233 -6.08 -9.60 -5.10
C ASP A 233 -5.82 -11.05 -5.49
N LEU A 234 -6.86 -11.88 -5.46
CA LEU A 234 -6.81 -13.27 -5.87
C LEU A 234 -7.93 -13.50 -6.88
N LEU A 235 -7.57 -13.95 -8.06
CA LEU A 235 -8.49 -14.23 -9.15
C LEU A 235 -8.33 -15.68 -9.59
N PRO A 236 -8.86 -16.66 -8.85
CA PRO A 236 -9.03 -18.02 -9.34
C PRO A 236 -10.08 -18.05 -10.46
N LEU A 237 -9.74 -18.68 -11.58
CA LEU A 237 -10.58 -18.86 -12.77
C LEU A 237 -10.61 -20.34 -13.14
N TYR A 238 -11.79 -20.86 -13.50
CA TYR A 238 -11.94 -22.19 -14.06
C TYR A 238 -12.12 -22.11 -15.58
N GLY A 239 -11.20 -22.73 -16.34
CA GLY A 239 -11.26 -22.77 -17.80
C GLY A 239 -12.09 -23.96 -18.29
N VAL A 240 -13.11 -23.68 -19.11
CA VAL A 240 -14.03 -24.72 -19.62
C VAL A 240 -13.33 -25.67 -20.60
N GLN A 241 -12.39 -25.17 -21.40
CA GLN A 241 -11.73 -25.97 -22.43
C GLN A 241 -10.57 -26.81 -21.85
N SER A 242 -9.76 -26.22 -20.96
CA SER A 242 -8.66 -26.91 -20.27
C SER A 242 -9.12 -27.75 -19.08
N LYS A 243 -10.36 -27.56 -18.59
CA LYS A 243 -10.94 -28.23 -17.41
C LYS A 243 -10.08 -28.07 -16.14
N SER A 244 -9.42 -26.92 -16.02
CA SER A 244 -8.40 -26.67 -15.00
C SER A 244 -8.55 -25.29 -14.37
N PHE A 245 -7.90 -25.09 -13.22
CA PHE A 245 -7.81 -23.79 -12.59
C PHE A 245 -6.62 -22.99 -13.13
N THR A 246 -6.91 -21.72 -13.42
CA THR A 246 -5.99 -20.68 -13.86
C THR A 246 -6.21 -19.43 -13.03
N GLY A 247 -5.38 -18.40 -13.23
CA GLY A 247 -5.66 -17.14 -12.58
C GLY A 247 -4.44 -16.31 -12.22
N LEU A 248 -4.73 -15.27 -11.44
CA LEU A 248 -3.80 -14.25 -11.00
C LEU A 248 -3.86 -14.12 -9.48
N GLY A 249 -2.72 -13.78 -8.88
CA GLY A 249 -2.61 -13.43 -7.48
C GLY A 249 -1.65 -12.28 -7.30
N ASN A 250 -1.98 -11.35 -6.42
CA ASN A 250 -1.09 -10.28 -6.04
C ASN A 250 -1.24 -10.04 -4.54
N VAL A 251 -0.12 -9.99 -3.82
CA VAL A 251 -0.08 -9.70 -2.38
C VAL A 251 0.99 -8.67 -2.13
N ASP A 252 0.62 -7.53 -1.55
CA ASP A 252 1.52 -6.44 -1.24
C ASP A 252 1.51 -6.14 0.26
N TYR A 253 2.70 -5.94 0.83
CA TYR A 253 2.88 -5.36 2.14
C TYR A 253 3.70 -4.08 2.05
N HIS A 254 3.14 -2.97 2.54
CA HIS A 254 3.74 -1.64 2.51
C HIS A 254 4.21 -1.22 3.90
N TRP A 255 5.50 -0.88 4.01
CA TRP A 255 6.09 -0.18 5.13
C TRP A 255 6.27 1.30 4.78
N TYR A 256 5.99 2.18 5.74
CA TYR A 256 6.16 3.63 5.60
C TYR A 256 7.12 4.14 6.69
N PRO A 257 8.46 3.98 6.53
CA PRO A 257 9.43 4.37 7.54
C PRO A 257 9.34 5.86 7.90
N GLY A 258 9.49 6.18 9.20
CA GLY A 258 9.46 7.57 9.66
C GLY A 258 10.72 8.36 9.37
N ALA A 259 11.87 7.69 9.45
CA ALA A 259 13.19 8.26 9.20
C ALA A 259 13.95 7.44 8.15
N GLY A 260 15.09 7.97 7.70
CA GLY A 260 15.98 7.30 6.76
C GLY A 260 15.67 7.58 5.28
N PRO A 261 16.38 6.92 4.37
CA PRO A 261 16.41 7.29 2.95
C PRO A 261 15.17 6.87 2.16
N PHE A 262 14.23 6.12 2.76
CA PHE A 262 13.05 5.58 2.07
C PHE A 262 11.76 6.20 2.59
N GLN A 263 10.83 6.54 1.69
CA GLN A 263 9.47 6.98 2.06
C GLN A 263 8.49 5.80 2.16
N ASN A 264 8.71 4.79 1.32
CA ASN A 264 7.83 3.63 1.17
C ASN A 264 8.67 2.43 0.74
N ILE A 265 8.48 1.30 1.40
CA ILE A 265 9.06 0.02 1.02
C ILE A 265 7.90 -0.93 0.81
N THR A 266 7.86 -1.62 -0.32
CA THR A 266 6.80 -2.58 -0.65
C THR A 266 7.41 -3.94 -0.95
N ALA A 267 7.02 -4.95 -0.18
CA ALA A 267 7.25 -6.34 -0.55
C ALA A 267 6.00 -6.84 -1.27
N GLY A 268 6.18 -7.29 -2.50
CA GLY A 268 5.09 -7.80 -3.35
C GLY A 268 5.33 -9.24 -3.74
N LEU A 269 4.27 -10.03 -3.85
CA LEU A 269 4.28 -11.34 -4.49
C LEU A 269 3.21 -11.35 -5.59
N ASN A 270 3.66 -11.38 -6.84
CA ASN A 270 2.77 -11.60 -7.99
C ASN A 270 2.83 -13.07 -8.41
N PHE A 271 1.67 -13.65 -8.67
CA PHE A 271 1.48 -15.02 -9.12
C PHE A 271 0.57 -15.02 -10.34
N ARG A 272 0.88 -15.87 -11.32
CA ARG A 272 -0.03 -16.15 -12.44
C ARG A 272 0.17 -17.56 -12.97
N THR A 273 -0.89 -18.15 -13.49
CA THR A 273 -0.85 -19.49 -14.10
C THR A 273 -1.92 -19.62 -15.19
N PHE A 274 -1.50 -20.02 -16.39
CA PHE A 274 -2.37 -20.17 -17.57
C PHE A 274 -1.83 -21.27 -18.49
N HIS A 275 -2.71 -21.82 -19.33
CA HIS A 275 -2.27 -22.72 -20.39
C HIS A 275 -1.70 -21.91 -21.55
N PHE A 276 -0.67 -22.44 -22.19
CA PHE A 276 0.00 -21.78 -23.32
C PHE A 276 0.13 -22.69 -24.54
N GLU A 277 -0.20 -23.97 -24.41
CA GLU A 277 -0.23 -24.90 -25.53
C GLU A 277 -1.32 -25.95 -25.30
N ARG A 278 -2.03 -26.30 -26.37
CA ARG A 278 -3.01 -27.39 -26.42
C ARG A 278 -2.76 -28.24 -27.65
N LYS A 279 -2.60 -29.55 -27.45
CA LYS A 279 -2.50 -30.53 -28.54
C LYS A 279 -3.57 -31.60 -28.39
N ALA A 280 -4.75 -31.32 -28.97
CA ALA A 280 -5.88 -32.25 -28.96
C ALA A 280 -5.53 -33.62 -29.55
N ALA A 281 -4.72 -33.65 -30.62
CA ALA A 281 -4.29 -34.89 -31.27
C ALA A 281 -3.42 -35.80 -30.37
N MET A 282 -2.75 -35.23 -29.36
CA MET A 282 -1.88 -35.95 -28.43
C MET A 282 -2.43 -35.94 -26.99
N ALA A 283 -3.67 -35.48 -26.80
CA ALA A 283 -4.37 -35.40 -25.52
C ALA A 283 -3.60 -34.72 -24.37
N TYR A 284 -2.81 -33.67 -24.67
CA TYR A 284 -2.12 -32.89 -23.64
C TYR A 284 -2.35 -31.39 -23.77
N ASP A 285 -2.34 -30.72 -22.62
CA ASP A 285 -2.33 -29.27 -22.45
C ASP A 285 -1.11 -28.91 -21.58
N LEU A 286 -0.41 -27.82 -21.91
CA LEU A 286 0.76 -27.37 -21.15
C LEU A 286 0.44 -26.08 -20.40
N GLN A 287 0.78 -26.07 -19.12
CA GLN A 287 0.61 -24.92 -18.25
C GLN A 287 1.95 -24.27 -17.92
N TYR A 288 1.94 -22.95 -17.73
CA TYR A 288 3.05 -22.25 -17.07
C TYR A 288 2.57 -21.65 -15.75
N SER A 289 3.51 -21.50 -14.81
CA SER A 289 3.31 -20.72 -13.59
C SER A 289 4.46 -19.72 -13.44
N ARG A 290 4.13 -18.47 -13.14
CA ARG A 290 5.11 -17.41 -12.87
C ARG A 290 4.90 -16.90 -11.46
N TRP A 291 5.95 -17.02 -10.66
CA TRP A 291 6.05 -16.49 -9.30
C TRP A 291 7.02 -15.33 -9.31
N GLN A 292 6.59 -14.18 -8.82
CA GLN A 292 7.38 -12.96 -8.82
C GLN A 292 7.36 -12.27 -7.46
N PRO A 293 8.18 -12.75 -6.49
CA PRO A 293 8.54 -11.95 -5.33
C PRO A 293 9.27 -10.69 -5.78
N SER A 294 8.97 -9.58 -5.13
CA SER A 294 9.56 -8.29 -5.41
C SER A 294 9.73 -7.47 -4.14
N LEU A 295 10.76 -6.63 -4.15
CA LEU A 295 10.98 -5.61 -3.14
C LEU A 295 11.21 -4.29 -3.86
N SER A 296 10.38 -3.29 -3.59
CA SER A 296 10.55 -1.95 -4.14
C SER A 296 10.68 -0.94 -3.01
N ALA A 297 11.52 0.06 -3.20
CA ALA A 297 11.73 1.14 -2.26
C ALA A 297 11.72 2.48 -3.01
N GLU A 298 10.81 3.36 -2.61
CA GLU A 298 10.79 4.74 -3.06
C GLU A 298 11.69 5.56 -2.14
N LEU A 299 12.67 6.24 -2.73
CA LEU A 299 13.57 7.08 -1.96
C LEU A 299 12.83 8.34 -1.50
N ARG A 300 13.23 8.83 -0.33
CA ARG A 300 12.63 9.98 0.33
C ARG A 300 12.97 11.25 -0.44
N ARG A 301 11.95 12.08 -0.64
CA ARG A 301 12.03 13.38 -1.28
C ARG A 301 11.20 14.40 -0.50
N PRO A 302 11.51 15.70 -0.60
CA PRO A 302 10.58 16.76 -0.17
C PRO A 302 9.24 16.66 -0.90
N ALA A 303 8.15 17.07 -0.24
CA ALA A 303 6.80 16.99 -0.82
C ALA A 303 6.67 17.78 -2.14
N ALA A 304 7.32 18.95 -2.23
CA ALA A 304 7.36 19.80 -3.42
C ALA A 304 8.30 19.30 -4.54
N ALA A 305 9.10 18.24 -4.30
CA ALA A 305 10.04 17.76 -5.29
C ALA A 305 9.32 17.11 -6.48
N THR A 306 9.64 17.54 -7.70
CA THR A 306 9.04 16.99 -8.93
C THR A 306 9.67 15.67 -9.38
N PHE A 307 10.87 15.37 -8.89
CA PHE A 307 11.61 14.15 -9.20
C PHE A 307 11.25 13.02 -8.23
N HIS A 308 10.83 11.90 -8.78
CA HIS A 308 10.48 10.67 -8.10
C HIS A 308 11.49 9.61 -8.50
N HIS A 309 11.88 8.77 -7.55
CA HIS A 309 12.86 7.73 -7.82
C HIS A 309 12.63 6.49 -6.96
N ARG A 310 12.85 5.34 -7.57
CA ARG A 310 12.52 4.03 -7.01
C ARG A 310 13.60 3.02 -7.35
N LEU A 311 14.03 2.30 -6.33
CA LEU A 311 14.82 1.07 -6.46
C LEU A 311 13.87 -0.12 -6.41
N GLN A 312 14.10 -1.11 -7.26
CA GLN A 312 13.28 -2.31 -7.28
C GLN A 312 14.13 -3.53 -7.57
N TYR A 313 13.88 -4.59 -6.80
CA TYR A 313 14.35 -5.92 -7.04
C TYR A 313 13.14 -6.82 -7.37
N ARG A 314 13.28 -7.66 -8.40
CA ARG A 314 12.30 -8.69 -8.76
C ARG A 314 13.01 -10.01 -8.97
N LEU A 315 12.45 -11.07 -8.40
CA LEU A 315 12.83 -12.45 -8.68
C LEU A 315 11.71 -13.05 -9.51
N ILE A 316 11.94 -13.39 -10.77
CA ILE A 316 10.95 -14.06 -11.62
C ILE A 316 11.31 -15.54 -11.67
N ARG A 317 10.48 -16.38 -11.05
CA ARG A 317 10.55 -17.83 -11.15
C ARG A 317 9.45 -18.31 -12.09
N LEU A 318 9.88 -18.81 -13.23
CA LEU A 318 9.01 -19.29 -14.29
C LEU A 318 9.13 -20.81 -14.37
N ASN A 319 8.04 -21.52 -14.14
CA ASN A 319 7.95 -22.97 -14.38
C ASN A 319 7.08 -23.19 -15.61
N ILE A 320 7.66 -23.76 -16.67
CA ILE A 320 6.98 -24.06 -17.93
C ILE A 320 6.92 -25.58 -18.09
N GLU A 321 5.74 -26.11 -18.32
CA GLU A 321 5.58 -27.53 -18.64
C GLU A 321 6.08 -27.84 -20.04
N ARG A 322 6.72 -28.99 -20.20
CA ARG A 322 7.19 -29.50 -21.48
C ARG A 322 6.64 -30.90 -21.69
N PRO A 323 6.20 -31.26 -22.90
CA PRO A 323 5.71 -32.60 -23.16
C PRO A 323 6.91 -33.55 -23.26
N TYR A 324 6.76 -34.75 -22.72
CA TYR A 324 7.64 -35.88 -22.98
C TYR A 324 6.93 -36.78 -24.00
N ILE A 325 7.49 -36.85 -25.21
CA ILE A 325 6.94 -37.61 -26.32
C ILE A 325 7.87 -38.81 -26.56
N GLY A 326 7.37 -40.01 -26.27
CA GLY A 326 8.04 -41.26 -26.57
C GLY A 326 8.05 -41.54 -28.07
N ARG A 327 9.10 -42.19 -28.58
CA ARG A 327 9.23 -42.52 -30.01
C ARG A 327 8.13 -43.45 -30.54
N GLU A 328 7.59 -44.32 -29.69
CA GLU A 328 6.57 -45.32 -30.06
C GLU A 328 5.27 -45.17 -29.25
N GLU A 329 5.34 -44.63 -28.02
CA GLU A 329 4.21 -44.57 -27.08
C GLU A 329 3.39 -43.27 -27.15
N GLY A 330 3.80 -42.31 -27.98
CA GLY A 330 3.12 -41.00 -28.06
C GLY A 330 3.42 -40.11 -26.86
N PHE A 331 2.43 -39.36 -26.36
CA PHE A 331 2.60 -38.51 -25.18
C PHE A 331 2.68 -39.35 -23.91
N VAL A 332 3.80 -39.24 -23.18
CA VAL A 332 4.11 -40.06 -22.00
C VAL A 332 3.98 -39.27 -20.70
N GLY A 333 3.99 -37.92 -20.77
CA GLY A 333 3.76 -37.05 -19.61
C GLY A 333 4.37 -35.67 -19.79
N THR A 334 4.40 -34.89 -18.71
CA THR A 334 5.00 -33.53 -18.72
C THR A 334 6.21 -33.44 -17.80
N GLY A 335 7.31 -32.87 -18.30
CA GLY A 335 8.42 -32.35 -17.49
C GLY A 335 8.21 -30.86 -17.17
N LYS A 336 9.04 -30.30 -16.28
CA LYS A 336 9.03 -28.86 -15.97
C LYS A 336 10.40 -28.25 -16.20
N ASN A 337 10.48 -27.27 -17.10
CA ASN A 337 11.66 -26.42 -17.19
C ASN A 337 11.49 -25.22 -16.24
N ARG A 338 12.55 -24.91 -15.50
CA ARG A 338 12.55 -23.84 -14.49
C ARG A 338 13.54 -22.77 -14.91
N SER A 339 13.05 -21.55 -15.07
CA SER A 339 13.87 -20.36 -15.24
C SER A 339 13.79 -19.49 -14.00
N THR A 340 14.95 -19.01 -13.54
CA THR A 340 15.05 -18.04 -12.45
C THR A 340 15.78 -16.81 -12.96
N ILE A 341 15.08 -15.68 -12.94
CA ILE A 341 15.57 -14.40 -13.43
C ILE A 341 15.60 -13.43 -12.24
N HIS A 342 16.76 -12.83 -12.00
CA HIS A 342 16.95 -11.76 -11.04
C HIS A 342 17.02 -10.45 -11.79
N GLU A 343 16.23 -9.46 -11.37
CA GLU A 343 16.25 -8.13 -11.96
C GLU A 343 16.37 -7.08 -10.87
N TRP A 344 17.36 -6.20 -11.03
CA TRP A 344 17.54 -4.99 -10.25
C TRP A 344 17.27 -3.80 -11.16
N SER A 345 16.44 -2.87 -10.73
CA SER A 345 16.17 -1.64 -11.47
C SER A 345 16.21 -0.41 -10.60
N TYR A 346 16.70 0.66 -11.18
CA TYR A 346 16.60 2.02 -10.67
C TYR A 346 15.83 2.84 -11.69
N SER A 347 14.73 3.45 -11.24
CA SER A 347 13.89 4.30 -12.08
C SER A 347 13.81 5.70 -11.51
N GLY A 348 13.85 6.70 -12.39
CA GLY A 348 13.67 8.10 -12.07
C GLY A 348 12.63 8.73 -13.00
N GLU A 349 11.73 9.52 -12.44
CA GLU A 349 10.67 10.23 -13.17
C GLU A 349 10.58 11.67 -12.66
N LYS A 350 10.76 12.64 -13.55
CA LYS A 350 10.48 14.05 -13.28
C LYS A 350 9.12 14.43 -13.84
N LYS A 351 8.18 14.76 -12.95
CA LYS A 351 6.87 15.30 -13.34
C LYS A 351 6.97 16.82 -13.45
N HIS A 352 7.02 17.33 -14.67
CA HIS A 352 7.09 18.76 -14.94
C HIS A 352 6.29 19.08 -16.21
N SER A 353 5.60 20.21 -16.24
CA SER A 353 4.72 20.57 -17.38
C SER A 353 5.50 20.81 -18.68
N LEU A 354 6.69 21.43 -18.58
CA LEU A 354 7.49 21.82 -19.76
C LEU A 354 8.48 20.74 -20.23
N HIS A 355 9.04 19.95 -19.32
CA HIS A 355 10.16 19.04 -19.64
C HIS A 355 10.18 17.78 -18.76
N PRO A 356 9.12 16.95 -18.82
CA PRO A 356 9.10 15.70 -18.08
C PRO A 356 10.05 14.69 -18.71
N PHE A 357 10.72 13.91 -17.87
CA PHE A 357 11.52 12.78 -18.32
C PHE A 357 11.35 11.59 -17.39
N ARG A 358 11.58 10.39 -17.94
CA ARG A 358 11.62 9.14 -17.19
C ARG A 358 12.78 8.30 -17.69
N PHE A 359 13.54 7.68 -16.79
CA PHE A 359 14.50 6.66 -17.16
C PHE A 359 14.35 5.41 -16.27
N VAL A 360 14.77 4.27 -16.81
CA VAL A 360 14.91 3.00 -16.11
C VAL A 360 16.25 2.40 -16.47
N LEU A 361 17.13 2.28 -15.48
CA LEU A 361 18.36 1.51 -15.56
C LEU A 361 18.09 0.15 -14.92
N ALA A 362 18.36 -0.95 -15.62
CA ALA A 362 18.16 -2.30 -15.11
C ALA A 362 19.38 -3.18 -15.33
N ILE A 363 19.64 -4.06 -14.37
CA ILE A 363 20.57 -5.16 -14.44
C ILE A 363 19.77 -6.44 -14.28
N GLU A 364 19.97 -7.39 -15.17
CA GLU A 364 19.23 -8.64 -15.18
C GLU A 364 20.18 -9.82 -15.33
N GLN A 365 19.95 -10.85 -14.52
CA GLN A 365 20.69 -12.09 -14.52
C GLN A 365 19.72 -13.27 -14.65
N GLN A 366 20.00 -14.19 -15.56
CA GLN A 366 19.27 -15.45 -15.66
C GLN A 366 20.24 -16.62 -15.65
N SER A 367 19.84 -17.70 -14.98
CA SER A 367 20.38 -19.03 -15.19
C SER A 367 19.27 -19.93 -15.69
N TYR A 368 19.54 -20.69 -16.76
CA TYR A 368 18.57 -21.56 -17.40
C TYR A 368 19.23 -22.79 -18.00
N THR A 369 18.42 -23.78 -18.32
CA THR A 369 18.86 -24.99 -19.03
C THR A 369 18.37 -24.90 -20.47
N ASP A 370 19.26 -25.16 -21.43
CA ASP A 370 18.91 -25.13 -22.84
C ASP A 370 18.19 -26.39 -23.32
N VAL A 371 17.93 -26.48 -24.63
CA VAL A 371 17.27 -27.64 -25.26
C VAL A 371 18.12 -28.91 -25.27
N PHE A 372 19.41 -28.81 -24.93
CA PHE A 372 20.37 -29.91 -24.87
C PHE A 372 20.81 -30.20 -23.43
N ASP A 373 20.02 -29.77 -22.45
CA ASP A 373 20.29 -29.93 -21.02
C ASP A 373 21.59 -29.27 -20.52
N ARG A 374 22.12 -28.29 -21.25
CA ARG A 374 23.31 -27.53 -20.83
C ARG A 374 22.90 -26.33 -20.00
N ARG A 375 23.68 -26.07 -18.94
CA ARG A 375 23.47 -24.92 -18.05
C ARG A 375 24.05 -23.66 -18.67
N GLU A 376 23.17 -22.70 -18.94
CA GLU A 376 23.48 -21.41 -19.54
C GLU A 376 23.22 -20.27 -18.56
N ARG A 377 23.94 -19.16 -18.72
CA ARG A 377 23.74 -17.95 -17.91
C ARG A 377 24.08 -16.68 -18.66
N TYR A 378 23.38 -15.61 -18.31
CA TYR A 378 23.75 -14.27 -18.75
C TYR A 378 23.59 -13.24 -17.62
N LEU A 379 24.30 -12.13 -17.79
CA LEU A 379 24.16 -10.89 -17.05
C LEU A 379 24.09 -9.75 -18.08
N LYS A 380 22.99 -9.02 -18.11
CA LYS A 380 22.78 -7.90 -19.02
C LYS A 380 22.41 -6.62 -18.29
N TRP A 381 22.75 -5.49 -18.88
CA TRP A 381 22.29 -4.18 -18.45
C TRP A 381 21.43 -3.55 -19.55
N SER A 382 20.49 -2.70 -19.17
CA SER A 382 19.68 -1.91 -20.10
C SER A 382 19.32 -0.55 -19.53
N LEU A 383 19.24 0.46 -20.38
CA LEU A 383 18.75 1.79 -20.11
C LEU A 383 17.61 2.11 -21.09
N ASP A 384 16.45 2.48 -20.56
CA ASP A 384 15.36 3.11 -21.32
C ASP A 384 15.19 4.53 -20.77
N TRP A 385 15.38 5.54 -21.61
CA TRP A 385 15.19 6.95 -21.26
C TRP A 385 14.20 7.58 -22.23
N GLN A 386 13.18 8.22 -21.69
CA GLN A 386 12.17 8.98 -22.41
C GLN A 386 12.16 10.42 -21.91
N SER A 387 12.09 11.39 -22.82
CA SER A 387 12.02 12.81 -22.52
C SER A 387 11.03 13.51 -23.42
N LYS A 388 10.32 14.50 -22.88
CA LYS A 388 9.49 15.43 -23.64
C LYS A 388 9.97 16.85 -23.38
N LEU A 389 9.93 17.70 -24.40
CA LEU A 389 10.16 19.14 -24.27
C LEU A 389 9.01 19.88 -24.95
N ALA A 390 8.12 20.47 -24.17
CA ALA A 390 7.00 21.25 -24.65
C ALA A 390 7.47 22.62 -25.16
N TYR A 391 7.07 23.00 -26.37
CA TYR A 391 7.32 24.32 -26.96
C TYR A 391 6.04 25.10 -27.26
N ASN A 392 4.87 24.46 -27.12
CA ASN A 392 3.56 25.10 -27.12
C ASN A 392 2.56 24.20 -26.35
N ILE A 393 1.36 24.71 -26.07
CA ILE A 393 0.23 23.91 -25.57
C ILE A 393 0.02 22.75 -26.53
N ASP A 394 0.02 21.53 -25.99
CA ASP A 394 -0.12 20.26 -26.72
C ASP A 394 0.94 19.96 -27.80
N LYS A 395 2.06 20.72 -27.85
CA LYS A 395 3.16 20.48 -28.78
C LYS A 395 4.48 20.26 -28.06
N TYR A 396 5.12 19.12 -28.33
CA TYR A 396 6.37 18.73 -27.69
C TYR A 396 7.31 18.01 -28.66
N PHE A 397 8.61 18.15 -28.42
CA PHE A 397 9.60 17.22 -28.93
C PHE A 397 9.65 16.00 -28.02
N TYR A 398 9.57 14.80 -28.60
CA TYR A 398 9.69 13.53 -27.88
C TYR A 398 10.97 12.82 -28.31
N ALA A 399 11.74 12.37 -27.32
CA ALA A 399 12.89 11.51 -27.53
C ALA A 399 12.79 10.27 -26.66
N ARG A 400 13.09 9.11 -27.24
CA ARG A 400 13.30 7.85 -26.51
C ARG A 400 14.64 7.25 -26.92
N ILE A 401 15.46 6.93 -25.93
CA ILE A 401 16.74 6.28 -26.08
C ILE A 401 16.64 4.94 -25.37
N PHE A 402 16.92 3.87 -26.10
CA PHE A 402 17.06 2.53 -25.53
C PHE A 402 18.44 1.99 -25.87
N THR A 403 19.16 1.50 -24.86
CA THR A 403 20.48 0.89 -25.03
C THR A 403 20.67 -0.23 -24.00
N GLY A 404 21.54 -1.19 -24.28
CA GLY A 404 21.83 -2.29 -23.38
C GLY A 404 22.89 -3.22 -23.94
N GLY A 405 23.37 -4.12 -23.09
CA GLY A 405 24.40 -5.08 -23.48
C GLY A 405 24.60 -6.20 -22.48
N PHE A 406 25.22 -7.28 -22.92
CA PHE A 406 25.60 -8.40 -22.07
C PHE A 406 26.98 -8.15 -21.44
N LEU A 407 27.02 -8.07 -20.11
CA LEU A 407 28.28 -8.09 -19.33
C LEU A 407 28.86 -9.50 -19.29
N GLN A 408 27.98 -10.50 -19.25
CA GLN A 408 28.33 -11.92 -19.32
C GLN A 408 27.27 -12.65 -20.14
N ASN A 409 27.68 -13.56 -21.01
CA ASN A 409 26.78 -14.48 -21.71
C ASN A 409 27.54 -15.73 -22.10
N THR A 410 27.14 -16.91 -21.62
CA THR A 410 27.78 -18.19 -21.97
C THR A 410 27.58 -18.58 -23.42
N ARG A 411 26.56 -18.01 -24.08
CA ARG A 411 26.31 -18.18 -25.51
C ARG A 411 26.96 -17.13 -26.41
N ARG A 412 27.85 -16.29 -25.86
CA ARG A 412 28.53 -15.24 -26.64
C ARG A 412 29.29 -15.78 -27.86
N ASN A 413 29.73 -17.04 -27.80
CA ASN A 413 30.47 -17.72 -28.88
C ASN A 413 29.66 -18.84 -29.55
N ALA A 414 28.37 -19.01 -29.21
CA ALA A 414 27.50 -19.93 -29.92
C ALA A 414 27.17 -19.29 -31.28
N GLY A 415 27.44 -20.01 -32.37
CA GLY A 415 27.33 -19.49 -33.74
C GLY A 415 25.97 -18.88 -34.07
N ALA A 416 26.01 -17.91 -35.00
CA ALA A 416 24.96 -16.99 -35.43
C ALA A 416 24.60 -15.88 -34.42
N ILE A 417 25.55 -14.95 -34.22
CA ILE A 417 25.23 -13.62 -33.70
C ILE A 417 24.84 -12.77 -34.93
N SER A 418 23.56 -12.50 -35.12
CA SER A 418 23.18 -11.34 -35.93
C SER A 418 23.64 -10.09 -35.17
N LEU A 419 24.51 -9.28 -35.78
CA LEU A 419 25.00 -8.01 -35.22
C LEU A 419 23.91 -6.94 -35.06
N GLY A 420 22.65 -7.28 -35.32
CA GLY A 420 21.46 -6.62 -34.81
C GLY A 420 20.30 -7.61 -34.79
N ALA A 421 19.68 -7.81 -33.64
CA ALA A 421 18.45 -8.59 -33.54
C ALA A 421 17.29 -7.65 -33.24
N PHE A 422 16.71 -7.05 -34.29
CA PHE A 422 15.33 -6.63 -34.26
C PHE A 422 14.50 -7.90 -34.53
N SER A 423 14.23 -8.67 -33.49
CA SER A 423 13.35 -9.84 -33.62
C SER A 423 11.91 -9.38 -33.52
N LEU A 424 11.24 -9.27 -34.66
CA LEU A 424 9.77 -9.26 -34.76
C LEU A 424 9.20 -10.68 -34.88
N ILE A 425 10.05 -11.70 -34.63
CA ILE A 425 9.68 -13.10 -34.74
C ILE A 425 9.44 -13.62 -33.32
N ASP A 426 8.20 -14.03 -33.10
CA ASP A 426 7.69 -14.76 -31.94
C ASP A 426 8.30 -16.17 -31.86
N GLN A 427 9.61 -16.25 -31.63
CA GLN A 427 10.18 -17.47 -31.05
C GLN A 427 9.97 -17.40 -29.53
N ALA A 428 8.73 -17.70 -29.16
CA ALA A 428 8.02 -17.58 -27.88
C ALA A 428 8.68 -18.16 -26.60
N ALA A 429 9.97 -18.51 -26.63
CA ALA A 429 10.67 -19.08 -25.46
C ALA A 429 11.49 -18.06 -24.64
N MET A 430 11.69 -16.82 -25.14
CA MET A 430 12.55 -15.82 -24.48
C MET A 430 11.86 -14.52 -24.09
N ASP A 431 10.59 -14.32 -24.44
CA ASP A 431 9.89 -13.08 -24.12
C ASP A 431 9.06 -13.17 -22.84
N TYR A 432 9.74 -13.39 -21.71
CA TYR A 432 9.13 -13.27 -20.37
C TYR A 432 8.74 -11.81 -20.02
N ARG A 433 9.07 -10.83 -20.88
CA ARG A 433 8.76 -9.41 -20.71
C ARG A 433 7.44 -9.02 -21.41
N HIS A 434 6.98 -9.77 -22.40
CA HIS A 434 5.74 -9.45 -23.14
C HIS A 434 4.48 -9.53 -22.28
N ASP A 435 4.51 -10.29 -21.19
CA ASP A 435 3.37 -10.56 -20.31
C ASP A 435 2.99 -9.42 -19.35
N ASP A 436 3.58 -8.23 -19.47
CA ASP A 436 3.19 -7.08 -18.65
C ASP A 436 2.06 -6.23 -19.29
N PHE A 437 1.50 -6.63 -20.46
CA PHE A 437 0.57 -5.80 -21.25
C PHE A 437 -0.73 -6.42 -21.81
N TYR A 438 -0.98 -7.73 -21.73
CA TYR A 438 -2.24 -8.31 -22.24
C TYR A 438 -3.02 -9.09 -21.16
N PHE A 439 -4.32 -8.81 -21.13
CA PHE A 439 -5.32 -9.05 -20.07
C PHE A 439 -5.87 -10.47 -20.02
#